data_AF-A0A819TBI4-F1
#
_entry.id   AF-A0A819TBI4-F1
#
_cell.length_a   1.000
_cell.length_b   1.000
_cell.length_c   1.000
_cell.angle_alpha   90.00
_cell.angle_beta   90.00
_cell.angle_gamma   90.00
#
_symmetry.space_group_name_H-M   'P 1'
#
loop_
_entity.id
_entity.type
_entity.pdbx_description
1 polymer ?
#
loop_
_entity_poly.entity_id
_entity_poly.type
_entity_poly.pdbx_seq_one_letter_code
_entity_poly.pdbx_strand_id
1 'polypeptide(L)'
;KQLNPTPQQIEQEQLPESLINLFMNNPDELLDYLEYAVKQYPKEHLVSTVYDTILELLLQKYSTSTTEDKKEQDRLSHQIITLLQDSKIGIDVTRAMVACQKYNFKAGVICLYDKAKLYQQILQYQMKNKESDKIVSTCLKYGDEDPQLWIQALSYFSKLKRADGCRKEIQQILKYIDEKDLLSPLLVIQTLSNNESTSLDLLKDYLIRKLHNEQTQIEKDQSEIRRFRQESELFVEKIKQLETDPILCQDPKCSACKMDLDIPCIHFFCEHSFHEHCAYAVESATSSEITYECPLCSGDNRKWLDLINMQRVSKDIHETFHRKLDDQQDKFGVIAEFLGRRLFDKVI
;
A
#
# COMPACT_ATOMS: atom_id res chain seq x y z
N LYS A 1 -36.13 -21.56 63.38
CA LYS A 1 -36.20 -21.45 61.91
C LYS A 1 -36.68 -20.03 61.60
N GLN A 2 -35.78 -19.06 61.64
CA GLN A 2 -35.07 -18.57 60.44
C GLN A 2 -36.05 -18.07 59.38
N LEU A 3 -36.48 -16.82 59.57
CA LEU A 3 -36.85 -15.92 58.48
C LEU A 3 -35.65 -14.98 58.32
N ASN A 4 -35.12 -14.88 57.10
CA ASN A 4 -33.95 -14.06 56.81
C ASN A 4 -34.26 -12.56 57.03
N PRO A 5 -33.40 -11.80 57.73
CA PRO A 5 -33.37 -10.35 57.56
C PRO A 5 -32.78 -10.01 56.18
N THR A 6 -33.40 -9.05 55.51
CA THR A 6 -32.95 -8.46 54.25
C THR A 6 -31.59 -7.78 54.37
N PRO A 7 -30.65 -7.95 53.41
CA PRO A 7 -29.49 -7.08 53.29
C PRO A 7 -29.91 -5.72 52.69
N GLN A 8 -30.45 -4.84 53.53
CA GLN A 8 -30.55 -3.39 53.26
C GLN A 8 -29.25 -2.66 53.62
N GLN A 9 -28.12 -3.38 53.62
CA GLN A 9 -26.79 -2.91 54.00
C GLN A 9 -25.76 -3.52 53.05
N ILE A 10 -25.80 -3.07 51.80
CA ILE A 10 -24.58 -2.86 51.03
C ILE A 10 -24.42 -1.34 51.02
N GLU A 11 -23.25 -0.87 51.42
CA GLU A 11 -22.97 0.55 51.59
C GLU A 11 -23.22 1.29 50.29
N GLN A 12 -23.62 2.57 50.40
CA GLN A 12 -23.50 3.48 49.28
C GLN A 12 -22.01 3.69 49.02
N GLU A 13 -21.41 2.80 48.22
CA GLU A 13 -20.14 3.07 47.56
C GLU A 13 -20.33 4.35 46.73
N GLN A 14 -19.96 5.46 47.34
CA GLN A 14 -19.95 6.75 46.68
C GLN A 14 -19.02 6.64 45.48
N LEU A 15 -19.56 6.74 44.27
CA LEU A 15 -18.75 6.71 43.05
C LEU A 15 -17.59 7.70 43.22
N PRO A 16 -16.35 7.31 42.84
CA PRO A 16 -15.15 8.12 43.10
C PRO A 16 -15.26 9.58 42.66
N GLU A 17 -16.07 9.84 41.63
CA GLU A 17 -16.46 11.15 41.11
C GLU A 17 -17.01 12.12 42.17
N SER A 18 -17.84 11.64 43.09
CA SER A 18 -18.46 12.49 44.13
C SER A 18 -17.44 13.00 45.16
N LEU A 19 -16.29 12.32 45.28
CA LEU A 19 -15.21 12.65 46.19
C LEU A 19 -14.13 13.53 45.55
N ILE A 20 -14.09 13.68 44.22
CA ILE A 20 -13.13 14.58 43.53
C ILE A 20 -13.20 16.02 44.08
N ASN A 21 -14.41 16.52 44.34
CA ASN A 21 -14.65 17.87 44.87
C ASN A 21 -14.15 18.07 46.31
N LEU A 22 -13.88 17.00 47.08
CA LEU A 22 -13.35 17.08 48.44
C LEU A 22 -11.83 17.30 48.47
N PHE A 23 -11.10 16.91 47.42
CA PHE A 23 -9.64 17.02 47.35
C PHE A 23 -9.14 18.22 46.52
N MET A 24 -9.99 19.20 46.18
CA MET A 24 -9.60 20.35 45.32
C MET A 24 -8.37 21.15 45.79
N ASN A 25 -7.97 21.04 47.06
CA ASN A 25 -6.80 21.72 47.62
C ASN A 25 -5.53 20.84 47.69
N ASN A 26 -5.63 19.51 47.54
CA ASN A 26 -4.52 18.56 47.73
C ASN A 26 -4.36 17.64 46.49
N PRO A 27 -3.61 18.06 45.45
CA PRO A 27 -3.53 17.31 44.19
C PRO A 27 -2.79 15.96 44.29
N ASP A 28 -1.83 15.82 45.20
CA ASP A 28 -1.10 14.56 45.41
C ASP A 28 -1.97 13.49 46.11
N GLU A 29 -2.73 13.88 47.14
CA GLU A 29 -3.66 12.97 47.83
C GLU A 29 -4.81 12.53 46.91
N LEU A 30 -5.27 13.43 46.02
CA LEU A 30 -6.22 13.09 44.97
C LEU A 30 -5.64 12.09 43.97
N LEU A 31 -4.36 12.21 43.60
CA LEU A 31 -3.71 11.27 42.69
C LEU A 31 -3.63 9.86 43.31
N ASP A 32 -3.19 9.75 44.57
CA ASP A 32 -3.13 8.47 45.30
C ASP A 32 -4.53 7.83 45.45
N TYR A 33 -5.55 8.65 45.76
CA TYR A 33 -6.94 8.20 45.84
C TYR A 33 -7.46 7.67 44.50
N LEU A 34 -7.22 8.39 43.40
CA LEU A 34 -7.69 7.97 42.07
C LEU A 34 -6.89 6.77 41.53
N GLU A 35 -5.59 6.66 41.83
CA GLU A 35 -4.82 5.44 41.56
C GLU A 35 -5.34 4.23 42.33
N TYR A 36 -5.78 4.42 43.59
CA TYR A 36 -6.41 3.36 44.37
C TYR A 36 -7.78 2.97 43.80
N ALA A 37 -8.60 3.95 43.39
CA ALA A 37 -9.88 3.69 42.73
C ALA A 37 -9.72 2.89 41.42
N VAL A 38 -8.72 3.21 40.59
CA VAL A 38 -8.41 2.45 39.35
C VAL A 38 -7.93 1.02 39.63
N LYS A 39 -7.41 0.72 40.83
CA LYS A 39 -7.00 -0.63 41.25
C LYS A 39 -8.17 -1.45 41.81
N GLN A 40 -9.16 -0.81 42.43
CA GLN A 40 -10.27 -1.50 43.11
C GLN A 40 -11.52 -1.67 42.22
N TYR A 41 -11.84 -0.70 41.37
CA TYR A 41 -13.05 -0.74 40.55
C TYR A 41 -12.78 -1.31 39.13
N PRO A 42 -13.68 -2.14 38.57
CA PRO A 42 -13.58 -2.57 37.18
C PRO A 42 -13.58 -1.37 36.21
N LYS A 43 -12.75 -1.43 35.16
CA LYS A 43 -12.61 -0.34 34.16
C LYS A 43 -13.93 0.10 33.51
N GLU A 44 -14.94 -0.76 33.53
CA GLU A 44 -16.28 -0.53 32.97
C GLU A 44 -17.17 0.38 33.85
N HIS A 45 -16.82 0.56 35.13
CA HIS A 45 -17.58 1.38 36.10
C HIS A 45 -16.95 2.76 36.39
N LEU A 46 -15.80 3.06 35.79
CA LEU A 46 -15.08 4.33 35.97
C LEU A 46 -15.38 5.26 34.80
N VAL A 47 -16.00 6.41 35.07
CA VAL A 47 -16.33 7.41 34.03
C VAL A 47 -15.04 8.07 33.49
N SER A 48 -15.03 8.44 32.20
CA SER A 48 -13.90 9.08 31.52
C SER A 48 -13.29 10.26 32.30
N THR A 49 -14.11 11.02 33.03
CA THR A 49 -13.70 12.15 33.85
C THR A 49 -12.69 11.78 34.92
N VAL A 50 -12.71 10.56 35.47
CA VAL A 50 -11.69 10.07 36.41
C VAL A 50 -10.33 9.97 35.72
N TYR A 51 -10.29 9.36 34.53
CA TYR A 51 -9.06 9.20 33.76
C TYR A 51 -8.54 10.52 33.16
N ASP A 52 -9.44 11.39 32.70
CA ASP A 52 -9.11 12.77 32.29
C ASP A 52 -8.46 13.53 33.46
N THR A 53 -9.00 13.39 34.68
CA THR A 53 -8.48 14.05 35.90
C THR A 53 -7.13 13.49 36.32
N ILE A 54 -6.96 12.16 36.32
CA ILE A 54 -5.66 11.50 36.55
C ILE A 54 -4.62 12.00 35.55
N LEU A 55 -4.99 12.09 34.26
CA LEU A 55 -4.10 12.57 33.20
C LEU A 55 -3.70 14.03 33.43
N GLU A 56 -4.62 14.92 33.78
CA GLU A 56 -4.30 16.32 34.12
C GLU A 56 -3.40 16.45 35.35
N LEU A 57 -3.64 15.66 36.41
CA LEU A 57 -2.81 15.65 37.61
C LEU A 57 -1.40 15.11 37.35
N LEU A 58 -1.26 14.01 36.59
CA LEU A 58 0.03 13.47 36.20
C LEU A 58 0.82 14.44 35.30
N LEU A 59 0.14 15.10 34.35
CA LEU A 59 0.75 16.13 33.49
C LEU A 59 1.14 17.38 34.28
N GLN A 60 0.35 17.77 35.28
CA GLN A 60 0.69 18.87 36.19
C GLN A 60 1.93 18.52 37.02
N LYS A 61 1.97 17.32 37.63
CA LYS A 61 3.13 16.82 38.39
C LYS A 61 4.39 16.72 37.54
N TYR A 62 4.26 16.24 36.30
CA TYR A 62 5.32 16.26 35.30
C TYR A 62 5.82 17.69 35.02
N SER A 63 4.91 18.66 34.81
CA SER A 63 5.28 20.06 34.53
C SER A 63 5.91 20.81 35.70
N THR A 64 5.61 20.42 36.95
CA THR A 64 6.15 21.04 38.17
C THR A 64 7.44 20.37 38.66
N SER A 65 7.72 19.14 38.24
CA SER A 65 8.96 18.44 38.59
C SER A 65 10.19 19.14 37.98
N THR A 66 11.14 19.53 38.83
CA THR A 66 12.37 20.22 38.42
C THR A 66 13.34 19.27 37.71
N THR A 67 14.24 19.81 36.88
CA THR A 67 15.19 19.05 36.02
C THR A 67 16.20 18.16 36.74
N GLU A 68 16.21 18.14 38.07
CA GLU A 68 17.09 17.32 38.91
C GLU A 68 16.54 15.89 39.08
N ASP A 69 15.20 15.71 39.06
CA ASP A 69 14.52 14.41 39.24
C ASP A 69 14.20 13.70 37.91
N LYS A 70 15.18 13.61 37.00
CA LYS A 70 15.00 12.96 35.68
C LYS A 70 14.39 11.56 35.75
N LYS A 71 14.74 10.77 36.77
CA LYS A 71 14.18 9.41 36.96
C LYS A 71 12.69 9.41 37.26
N GLU A 72 12.19 10.43 37.96
CA GLU A 72 10.77 10.54 38.28
C GLU A 72 10.00 11.15 37.10
N GLN A 73 10.60 12.10 36.37
CA GLN A 73 10.08 12.54 35.06
C GLN A 73 9.94 11.38 34.06
N ASP A 74 10.96 10.52 33.95
CA ASP A 74 10.90 9.34 33.08
C ASP A 74 9.79 8.38 33.51
N ARG A 75 9.64 8.10 34.81
CA ARG A 75 8.57 7.24 35.36
C ARG A 75 7.16 7.81 35.10
N LEU A 76 6.95 9.10 35.39
CA LEU A 76 5.70 9.80 35.11
C LEU A 76 5.40 9.77 33.61
N SER A 77 6.41 9.98 32.74
CA SER A 77 6.23 9.91 31.29
C SER A 77 5.80 8.52 30.82
N HIS A 78 6.38 7.45 31.39
CA HIS A 78 6.00 6.07 31.10
C HIS A 78 4.58 5.74 31.60
N GLN A 79 4.20 6.18 32.80
CA GLN A 79 2.83 6.03 33.31
C GLN A 79 1.81 6.74 32.41
N ILE A 80 2.07 8.01 32.04
CA ILE A 80 1.22 8.78 31.14
C ILE A 80 1.09 8.07 29.77
N ILE A 81 2.20 7.65 29.16
CA ILE A 81 2.16 6.96 27.86
C ILE A 81 1.38 5.64 27.97
N THR A 82 1.54 4.88 29.05
CA THR A 82 0.82 3.61 29.27
C THR A 82 -0.69 3.85 29.37
N LEU A 83 -1.12 4.87 30.12
CA LEU A 83 -2.52 5.28 30.23
C LEU A 83 -3.10 5.75 28.90
N LEU A 84 -2.33 6.49 28.09
CA LEU A 84 -2.77 6.95 26.76
C LEU A 84 -2.86 5.80 25.74
N GLN A 85 -1.99 4.80 25.82
CA GLN A 85 -1.99 3.63 24.94
C GLN A 85 -3.12 2.64 25.25
N ASP A 86 -3.54 2.53 26.50
CA ASP A 86 -4.52 1.54 26.95
C ASP A 86 -5.89 1.76 26.27
N SER A 87 -6.23 0.89 25.32
CA SER A 87 -7.42 1.02 24.46
C SER A 87 -8.74 0.70 25.18
N LYS A 88 -8.66 0.17 26.40
CA LYS A 88 -9.81 -0.12 27.27
C LYS A 88 -10.28 1.09 28.09
N ILE A 89 -9.51 2.18 28.10
CA ILE A 89 -9.88 3.39 28.83
C ILE A 89 -10.58 4.34 27.86
N GLY A 90 -11.82 4.73 28.20
CA GLY A 90 -12.66 5.61 27.38
C GLY A 90 -12.24 7.08 27.36
N ILE A 91 -10.93 7.37 27.39
CA ILE A 91 -10.38 8.74 27.40
C ILE A 91 -10.78 9.46 26.11
N ASP A 92 -11.35 10.65 26.22
CA ASP A 92 -11.54 11.54 25.08
C ASP A 92 -10.17 12.00 24.55
N VAL A 93 -9.80 11.47 23.39
CA VAL A 93 -8.56 11.80 22.66
C VAL A 93 -8.39 13.31 22.49
N THR A 94 -9.49 14.05 22.29
CA THR A 94 -9.49 15.51 22.12
C THR A 94 -9.06 16.22 23.40
N ARG A 95 -9.64 15.84 24.54
CA ARG A 95 -9.29 16.38 25.86
C ARG A 95 -7.87 16.01 26.25
N ALA A 96 -7.48 14.75 26.07
CA ALA A 96 -6.12 14.29 26.31
C ALA A 96 -5.08 15.07 25.47
N MET A 97 -5.39 15.37 24.21
CA MET A 97 -4.54 16.19 23.35
C MET A 97 -4.42 17.63 23.87
N VAL A 98 -5.52 18.27 24.27
CA VAL A 98 -5.51 19.62 24.85
C VAL A 98 -4.70 19.66 26.14
N ALA A 99 -4.88 18.67 27.02
CA ALA A 99 -4.09 18.54 28.25
C ALA A 99 -2.59 18.37 27.95
N CYS A 100 -2.20 17.42 27.08
CA CYS A 100 -0.80 17.24 26.72
C CYS A 100 -0.17 18.48 26.05
N GLN A 101 -0.94 19.26 25.28
CA GLN A 101 -0.48 20.54 24.72
C GLN A 101 -0.34 21.63 25.80
N LYS A 102 -1.31 21.77 26.72
CA LYS A 102 -1.30 22.72 27.86
C LYS A 102 -0.06 22.54 28.73
N TYR A 103 0.32 21.30 29.04
CA TYR A 103 1.50 20.95 29.85
C TYR A 103 2.77 20.68 29.02
N ASN A 104 2.77 20.99 27.72
CA ASN A 104 3.92 20.85 26.79
C ASN A 104 4.54 19.43 26.72
N PHE A 105 3.76 18.39 26.95
CA PHE A 105 4.21 16.99 26.97
C PHE A 105 4.32 16.40 25.56
N LYS A 106 5.45 16.67 24.89
CA LYS A 106 5.74 16.28 23.49
C LYS A 106 5.46 14.80 23.18
N ALA A 107 5.84 13.89 24.08
CA ALA A 107 5.74 12.45 23.83
C ALA A 107 4.28 11.95 23.80
N GLY A 108 3.44 12.44 24.72
CA GLY A 108 2.01 12.11 24.74
C GLY A 108 1.25 12.66 23.53
N VAL A 109 1.59 13.87 23.07
CA VAL A 109 1.01 14.43 21.84
C VAL A 109 1.29 13.53 20.62
N ILE A 110 2.53 13.04 20.48
CA ILE A 110 2.89 12.10 19.40
C ILE A 110 2.15 10.77 19.55
N CYS A 111 2.08 10.21 20.77
CA CYS A 111 1.39 8.95 21.03
C CYS A 111 -0.13 9.03 20.77
N LEU A 112 -0.76 10.17 21.05
CA LEU A 112 -2.17 10.42 20.77
C LEU A 112 -2.44 10.56 19.27
N TYR A 113 -1.57 11.26 18.53
CA TYR A 113 -1.67 11.30 17.07
C TYR A 113 -1.44 9.93 16.42
N ASP A 114 -0.54 9.10 16.95
CA ASP A 114 -0.31 7.73 16.49
C ASP A 114 -1.57 6.85 16.69
N LYS A 115 -2.18 6.90 17.89
CA LYS A 115 -3.46 6.24 18.20
C LYS A 115 -4.61 6.71 17.28
N ALA A 116 -4.58 7.98 16.88
CA ALA A 116 -5.56 8.57 15.95
C ALA A 116 -5.21 8.39 14.45
N LYS A 117 -4.09 7.74 14.12
CA LYS A 117 -3.53 7.62 12.74
C LYS A 117 -3.30 8.96 12.03
N LEU A 118 -3.05 10.02 12.78
CA LEU A 118 -2.86 11.39 12.30
C LEU A 118 -1.38 11.68 11.99
N TYR A 119 -0.79 10.91 11.07
CA TYR A 119 0.65 10.91 10.80
C TYR A 119 1.18 12.26 10.29
N GLN A 120 0.41 12.98 9.48
CA GLN A 120 0.78 14.31 8.98
C GLN A 120 0.89 15.34 10.12
N GLN A 121 0.06 15.20 11.15
CA GLN A 121 0.06 16.06 12.34
C GLN A 121 1.28 15.76 13.23
N ILE A 122 1.71 14.50 13.34
CA ILE A 122 3.00 14.13 13.97
C ILE A 122 4.15 14.85 13.27
N LEU A 123 4.18 14.76 11.94
CA LEU A 123 5.23 15.35 11.11
C LEU A 123 5.28 16.88 11.28
N GLN A 124 4.13 17.56 11.17
CA GLN A 124 4.01 19.00 11.41
C GLN A 124 4.42 19.41 12.83
N TYR A 125 4.15 18.59 13.83
CA TYR A 125 4.57 18.85 15.22
C TYR A 125 6.09 18.75 15.39
N GLN A 126 6.74 17.77 14.75
CA GLN A 126 8.20 17.65 14.73
C GLN A 126 8.87 18.78 13.94
N MET A 127 8.27 19.19 12.81
CA MET A 127 8.67 20.37 12.02
C MET A 127 8.62 21.68 12.83
N LYS A 128 7.58 21.88 13.65
CA LYS A 128 7.51 23.02 14.58
C LYS A 128 8.63 22.99 15.64
N ASN A 129 8.96 21.79 16.12
CA ASN A 129 10.02 21.56 17.11
C ASN A 129 11.45 21.59 16.54
N LYS A 130 11.62 21.57 15.20
CA LYS A 130 12.91 21.58 14.49
C LYS A 130 13.80 20.35 14.77
N GLU A 131 13.18 19.19 14.97
CA GLU A 131 13.87 17.93 15.30
C GLU A 131 14.08 17.07 14.04
N SER A 132 15.07 17.43 13.20
CA SER A 132 15.31 16.86 11.85
C SER A 132 15.37 15.32 11.82
N ASP A 133 16.13 14.71 12.73
CA ASP A 133 16.33 13.25 12.77
C ASP A 133 15.01 12.48 12.98
N LYS A 134 14.09 13.09 13.75
CA LYS A 134 12.78 12.48 14.05
C LYS A 134 11.81 12.60 12.88
N ILE A 135 11.92 13.66 12.07
CA ILE A 135 11.14 13.83 10.84
C ILE A 135 11.45 12.65 9.90
N VAL A 136 12.73 12.37 9.62
CA VAL A 136 13.14 11.22 8.80
C VAL A 136 12.72 9.90 9.43
N SER A 137 12.91 9.73 10.75
CA SER A 137 12.47 8.53 11.49
C SER A 137 10.95 8.30 11.45
N THR A 138 10.15 9.36 11.30
CA THR A 138 8.69 9.30 11.21
C THR A 138 8.27 8.97 9.78
N CYS A 139 8.89 9.59 8.77
CA CYS A 139 8.71 9.19 7.37
C CYS A 139 9.11 7.71 7.13
N LEU A 140 10.18 7.23 7.76
CA LEU A 140 10.58 5.82 7.71
C LEU A 140 9.57 4.84 8.33
N LYS A 141 8.80 5.28 9.34
CA LYS A 141 7.82 4.43 10.05
C LYS A 141 6.44 4.42 9.43
N TYR A 142 6.00 5.56 8.90
CA TYR A 142 4.62 5.76 8.43
C TYR A 142 4.53 6.12 6.95
N GLY A 143 5.66 6.31 6.25
CA GLY A 143 5.70 6.74 4.86
C GLY A 143 5.37 5.66 3.82
N ASP A 144 5.24 4.40 4.24
CA ASP A 144 4.60 3.35 3.43
C ASP A 144 3.07 3.41 3.50
N GLU A 145 2.50 3.89 4.62
CA GLU A 145 1.05 4.07 4.81
C GLU A 145 0.56 5.41 4.23
N ASP A 146 1.32 6.50 4.41
CA ASP A 146 1.04 7.81 3.82
C ASP A 146 2.28 8.39 3.09
N PRO A 147 2.40 8.18 1.78
CA PRO A 147 3.50 8.74 0.98
C PRO A 147 3.56 10.28 0.96
N GLN A 148 2.46 10.98 1.29
CA GLN A 148 2.43 12.44 1.38
C GLN A 148 3.39 12.98 2.43
N LEU A 149 3.74 12.17 3.45
CA LEU A 149 4.71 12.51 4.48
C LEU A 149 6.09 12.84 3.90
N TRP A 150 6.56 12.09 2.89
CA TRP A 150 7.83 12.35 2.23
C TRP A 150 7.83 13.68 1.48
N ILE A 151 6.70 14.02 0.85
CA ILE A 151 6.51 15.28 0.11
C ILE A 151 6.47 16.47 1.08
N GLN A 152 5.75 16.34 2.19
CA GLN A 152 5.72 17.35 3.26
C GLN A 152 7.10 17.54 3.90
N ALA A 153 7.84 16.46 4.18
CA ALA A 153 9.20 16.51 4.69
C ALA A 153 10.14 17.24 3.71
N LEU A 154 10.15 16.86 2.43
CA LEU A 154 10.96 17.53 1.40
C LEU A 154 10.64 19.03 1.30
N SER A 155 9.36 19.40 1.38
CA SER A 155 8.91 20.80 1.37
C SER A 155 9.24 21.58 2.65
N TYR A 156 9.62 20.91 3.75
CA TYR A 156 10.09 21.55 4.98
C TYR A 156 11.62 21.64 5.06
N PHE A 157 12.34 20.71 4.43
CA PHE A 157 13.79 20.82 4.27
C PHE A 157 14.16 21.82 3.17
N SER A 158 13.32 21.99 2.14
CA SER A 158 13.23 23.29 1.44
C SER A 158 12.53 24.33 2.32
N LYS A 159 12.74 25.64 2.09
CA LYS A 159 12.45 26.76 3.03
C LYS A 159 13.36 26.79 4.27
N LEU A 160 13.94 25.68 4.73
CA LEU A 160 14.87 25.69 5.87
C LEU A 160 16.21 26.32 5.48
N LYS A 161 16.53 27.50 6.04
CA LYS A 161 17.72 28.30 5.70
C LYS A 161 19.05 27.80 6.30
N ARG A 162 19.08 26.66 6.99
CA ARG A 162 20.29 26.07 7.60
C ARG A 162 20.68 24.78 6.86
N ALA A 163 21.43 24.92 5.78
CA ALA A 163 21.81 23.81 4.90
C ALA A 163 22.84 22.84 5.52
N ASP A 164 23.74 23.32 6.38
CA ASP A 164 24.94 22.57 6.78
C ASP A 164 24.68 21.31 7.61
N GLY A 165 23.49 21.20 8.22
CA GLY A 165 23.10 20.07 9.06
C GLY A 165 22.13 19.06 8.42
N CYS A 166 21.45 19.42 7.32
CA CYS A 166 20.32 18.64 6.78
C CYS A 166 20.64 17.86 5.48
N ARG A 167 21.92 17.78 5.09
CA ARG A 167 22.37 17.16 3.82
C ARG A 167 22.04 15.67 3.73
N LYS A 168 22.19 14.93 4.84
CA LYS A 168 22.03 13.46 4.85
C LYS A 168 20.55 13.07 4.81
N GLU A 169 19.74 13.85 5.50
CA GLU A 169 18.30 13.73 5.69
C GLU A 169 17.62 13.97 4.33
N ILE A 170 18.01 15.03 3.61
CA ILE A 170 17.56 15.29 2.25
C ILE A 170 17.98 14.17 1.29
N GLN A 171 19.22 13.67 1.38
CA GLN A 171 19.67 12.55 0.54
C GLN A 171 18.90 11.25 0.80
N GLN A 172 18.57 10.95 2.06
CA GLN A 172 17.73 9.81 2.43
C GLN A 172 16.31 9.96 1.89
N ILE A 173 15.69 11.13 2.08
CA ILE A 173 14.35 11.44 1.56
C ILE A 173 14.31 11.33 0.03
N LEU A 174 15.30 11.88 -0.67
CA LEU A 174 15.39 11.76 -2.14
C LEU A 174 15.57 10.32 -2.60
N LYS A 175 16.30 9.48 -1.87
CA LYS A 175 16.44 8.04 -2.18
C LYS A 175 15.11 7.29 -2.04
N TYR A 176 14.35 7.53 -0.97
CA TYR A 176 13.03 6.93 -0.79
C TYR A 176 12.01 7.40 -1.83
N ILE A 177 12.06 8.68 -2.21
CA ILE A 177 11.23 9.26 -3.28
C ILE A 177 11.57 8.63 -4.64
N ASP A 178 12.84 8.32 -4.91
CA ASP A 178 13.28 7.62 -6.13
C ASP A 178 12.79 6.16 -6.16
N GLU A 179 13.00 5.42 -5.07
CA GLU A 179 12.65 4.00 -4.93
C GLU A 179 11.14 3.73 -5.01
N LYS A 180 10.31 4.69 -4.61
CA LYS A 180 8.84 4.60 -4.60
C LYS A 180 8.17 5.44 -5.70
N ASP A 181 8.97 6.11 -6.55
CA ASP A 181 8.57 7.03 -7.62
C ASP A 181 7.50 8.08 -7.23
N LEU A 182 7.64 8.65 -6.02
CA LEU A 182 6.59 9.48 -5.41
C LEU A 182 6.45 10.88 -6.03
N LEU A 183 7.48 11.38 -6.70
CA LEU A 183 7.52 12.71 -7.28
C LEU A 183 8.28 12.73 -8.61
N SER A 184 7.68 13.39 -9.61
CA SER A 184 8.38 13.74 -10.85
C SER A 184 9.66 14.54 -10.53
N PRO A 185 10.79 14.30 -11.25
CA PRO A 185 12.03 15.05 -11.06
C PRO A 185 11.86 16.57 -11.17
N LEU A 186 10.93 17.04 -12.02
CA LEU A 186 10.59 18.45 -12.14
C LEU A 186 10.02 19.04 -10.84
N LEU A 187 9.15 18.29 -10.16
CA LEU A 187 8.52 18.73 -8.91
C LEU A 187 9.50 18.69 -7.74
N VAL A 188 10.44 17.75 -7.73
CA VAL A 188 11.59 17.72 -6.80
C VAL A 188 12.46 18.96 -6.98
N ILE A 189 12.84 19.29 -8.22
CA ILE A 189 13.62 20.50 -8.55
C ILE A 189 12.84 21.76 -8.12
N GLN A 190 11.57 21.89 -8.49
CA GLN A 190 10.76 23.06 -8.14
C GLN A 190 10.61 23.23 -6.62
N THR A 191 10.45 22.13 -5.87
CA THR A 191 10.33 22.16 -4.41
C THR A 191 11.61 22.67 -3.74
N LEU A 192 12.78 22.25 -4.24
CA LEU A 192 14.09 22.59 -3.68
C LEU A 192 14.66 23.92 -4.21
N SER A 193 14.27 24.34 -5.41
CA SER A 193 14.63 25.64 -6.02
C SER A 193 14.18 26.84 -5.16
N ASN A 194 13.12 26.67 -4.35
CA ASN A 194 12.66 27.66 -3.37
C ASN A 194 13.65 27.92 -2.22
N ASN A 195 14.82 27.27 -2.19
CA ASN A 195 15.87 27.45 -1.19
C ASN A 195 17.18 27.95 -1.83
N GLU A 196 17.57 29.18 -1.52
CA GLU A 196 18.86 29.78 -1.93
C GLU A 196 20.09 29.00 -1.43
N SER A 197 19.92 28.15 -0.42
CA SER A 197 20.99 27.39 0.24
C SER A 197 21.11 25.93 -0.21
N THR A 198 20.25 25.43 -1.09
CA THR A 198 20.32 24.05 -1.58
C THR A 198 21.19 23.99 -2.83
N SER A 199 22.47 23.63 -2.65
CA SER A 199 23.40 23.49 -3.78
C SER A 199 22.93 22.40 -4.76
N LEU A 200 22.94 22.73 -6.06
CA LEU A 200 22.61 21.82 -7.17
C LEU A 200 23.39 20.49 -7.12
N ASP A 201 24.57 20.50 -6.50
CA ASP A 201 25.38 19.34 -6.12
C ASP A 201 24.57 18.20 -5.49
N LEU A 202 23.63 18.50 -4.59
CA LEU A 202 22.79 17.51 -3.91
C LEU A 202 21.84 16.77 -4.87
N LEU A 203 21.41 17.46 -5.92
CA LEU A 203 20.47 16.95 -6.91
C LEU A 203 21.15 16.34 -8.12
N LYS A 204 22.41 16.71 -8.41
CA LYS A 204 23.14 16.24 -9.58
C LYS A 204 23.18 14.72 -9.68
N ASP A 205 23.55 14.04 -8.59
CA ASP A 205 23.62 12.57 -8.56
C ASP A 205 22.24 11.91 -8.66
N TYR A 206 21.21 12.52 -8.06
CA TYR A 206 19.82 12.05 -8.15
C TYR A 206 19.31 12.16 -9.60
N LEU A 207 19.46 13.33 -10.22
CA LEU A 207 19.01 13.60 -11.59
C LEU A 207 19.77 12.76 -12.62
N ILE A 208 21.08 12.59 -12.48
CA ILE A 208 21.87 11.72 -13.37
C ILE A 208 21.38 10.26 -13.28
N ARG A 209 21.15 9.73 -12.06
CA ARG A 209 20.61 8.37 -11.89
C ARG A 209 19.21 8.24 -12.49
N LYS A 210 18.31 9.18 -12.21
CA LYS A 210 16.93 9.11 -12.70
C LYS A 210 16.87 9.17 -14.22
N LEU A 211 17.56 10.14 -14.84
CA LEU A 211 17.62 10.28 -16.29
C LEU A 211 18.26 9.05 -16.96
N HIS A 212 19.28 8.44 -16.34
CA HIS A 212 19.86 7.20 -16.86
C HIS A 212 18.90 6.01 -16.77
N ASN A 213 18.15 5.89 -15.67
CA ASN A 213 17.11 4.86 -15.51
C ASN A 213 15.97 5.05 -16.53
N GLU A 214 15.46 6.27 -16.69
CA GLU A 214 14.43 6.62 -17.68
C GLU A 214 14.91 6.32 -19.11
N GLN A 215 16.14 6.75 -19.47
CA GLN A 215 16.75 6.44 -20.77
C GLN A 215 16.89 4.93 -21.01
N THR A 216 17.34 4.18 -20.00
CA THR A 216 17.47 2.71 -20.08
C THR A 216 16.10 2.04 -20.26
N GLN A 217 15.04 2.57 -19.66
CA GLN A 217 13.69 2.05 -19.84
C GLN A 217 13.17 2.35 -21.25
N ILE A 218 13.34 3.58 -21.74
CA ILE A 218 13.00 3.97 -23.12
C ILE A 218 13.69 3.06 -24.14
N GLU A 219 14.97 2.72 -23.93
CA GLU A 219 15.72 1.83 -24.82
C GLU A 219 15.19 0.39 -24.84
N LYS A 220 14.78 -0.14 -23.68
CA LYS A 220 14.11 -1.45 -23.57
C LYS A 220 12.77 -1.43 -24.30
N ASP A 221 11.90 -0.47 -23.97
CA ASP A 221 10.55 -0.35 -24.53
C ASP A 221 10.62 -0.21 -26.06
N GLN A 222 11.54 0.62 -26.58
CA GLN A 222 11.79 0.72 -28.02
C GLN A 222 12.28 -0.59 -28.64
N SER A 223 13.07 -1.39 -27.92
CA SER A 223 13.53 -2.69 -28.40
C SER A 223 12.38 -3.70 -28.49
N GLU A 224 11.51 -3.74 -27.49
CA GLU A 224 10.31 -4.58 -27.51
C GLU A 224 9.32 -4.16 -28.60
N ILE A 225 9.10 -2.85 -28.78
CA ILE A 225 8.30 -2.30 -29.88
C ILE A 225 8.86 -2.74 -31.24
N ARG A 226 10.19 -2.75 -31.43
CA ARG A 226 10.81 -3.24 -32.67
C ARG A 226 10.56 -4.74 -32.88
N ARG A 227 10.76 -5.56 -31.83
CA ARG A 227 10.48 -7.01 -31.88
C ARG A 227 9.01 -7.28 -32.25
N PHE A 228 8.07 -6.70 -31.52
CA PHE A 228 6.64 -6.93 -31.75
C PHE A 228 6.15 -6.42 -33.11
N ARG A 229 6.76 -5.36 -33.68
CA ARG A 229 6.46 -4.94 -35.06
C ARG A 229 6.95 -5.97 -36.08
N GLN A 230 8.18 -6.46 -35.95
CA GLN A 230 8.73 -7.49 -36.84
C GLN A 230 7.92 -8.80 -36.77
N GLU A 231 7.56 -9.24 -35.56
CA GLU A 231 6.69 -10.41 -35.38
C GLU A 231 5.30 -10.18 -36.02
N SER A 232 4.69 -9.01 -35.83
CA SER A 232 3.40 -8.67 -36.44
C SER A 232 3.45 -8.61 -37.97
N GLU A 233 4.53 -8.07 -38.55
CA GLU A 233 4.75 -8.04 -40.00
C GLU A 233 4.87 -9.47 -40.57
N LEU A 234 5.65 -10.34 -39.91
CA LEU A 234 5.77 -11.76 -40.27
C LEU A 234 4.44 -12.52 -40.14
N PHE A 235 3.65 -12.24 -39.10
CA PHE A 235 2.31 -12.84 -38.97
C PHE A 235 1.35 -12.38 -40.07
N VAL A 236 1.36 -11.09 -40.43
CA VAL A 236 0.54 -10.57 -41.54
C VAL A 236 0.97 -11.15 -42.89
N GLU A 237 2.26 -11.33 -43.12
CA GLU A 237 2.77 -11.99 -44.33
C GLU A 237 2.36 -13.47 -44.37
N LYS A 238 2.50 -14.20 -43.25
CA LYS A 238 2.07 -15.60 -43.14
C LYS A 238 0.56 -15.76 -43.34
N ILE A 239 -0.27 -14.86 -42.80
CA ILE A 239 -1.73 -14.87 -43.04
C ILE A 239 -2.02 -14.74 -44.54
N LYS A 240 -1.37 -13.80 -45.24
CA LYS A 240 -1.56 -13.63 -46.68
C LYS A 240 -1.15 -14.88 -47.47
N GLN A 241 0.01 -15.47 -47.16
CA GLN A 241 0.46 -16.72 -47.79
C GLN A 241 -0.57 -17.84 -47.60
N LEU A 242 -1.13 -18.00 -46.40
CA LEU A 242 -2.19 -18.99 -46.12
C LEU A 242 -3.52 -18.69 -46.84
N GLU A 243 -3.80 -17.43 -47.20
CA GLU A 243 -5.00 -17.00 -47.92
C GLU A 243 -4.87 -17.09 -49.45
N THR A 244 -3.68 -16.83 -50.01
CA THR A 244 -3.48 -16.72 -51.47
C THR A 244 -2.76 -17.90 -52.10
N ASP A 245 -1.86 -18.57 -51.39
CA ASP A 245 -0.90 -19.49 -51.99
C ASP A 245 -1.24 -20.95 -51.66
N PRO A 246 -1.15 -21.88 -52.63
CA PRO A 246 -1.40 -23.30 -52.37
C PRO A 246 -0.24 -23.92 -51.59
N ILE A 247 -0.54 -24.52 -50.44
CA ILE A 247 0.46 -25.21 -49.62
C ILE A 247 0.83 -26.55 -50.27
N LEU A 248 2.11 -26.69 -50.60
CA LEU A 248 2.68 -27.92 -51.17
C LEU A 248 3.17 -28.85 -50.06
N CYS A 249 2.35 -29.85 -49.70
CA CYS A 249 2.79 -30.93 -48.83
C CYS A 249 3.71 -31.90 -49.62
N GLN A 250 5.02 -31.70 -49.51
CA GLN A 250 6.02 -32.48 -50.27
C GLN A 250 6.55 -33.72 -49.52
N ASP A 251 6.29 -33.84 -48.22
CA ASP A 251 6.78 -34.96 -47.41
C ASP A 251 6.04 -36.27 -47.77
N PRO A 252 6.73 -37.30 -48.29
CA PRO A 252 6.12 -38.57 -48.67
C PRO A 252 5.90 -39.50 -47.47
N LYS A 253 5.99 -39.01 -46.23
CA LYS A 253 5.94 -39.82 -45.00
C LYS A 253 4.92 -39.31 -44.00
N CYS A 254 4.19 -40.24 -43.39
CA CYS A 254 3.19 -39.92 -42.40
C CYS A 254 3.86 -39.32 -41.15
N SER A 255 3.37 -38.17 -40.71
CA SER A 255 3.95 -37.44 -39.59
C SER A 255 3.82 -38.18 -38.25
N ALA A 256 2.85 -39.09 -38.10
CA ALA A 256 2.65 -39.93 -36.92
C ALA A 256 3.48 -41.23 -36.95
N CYS A 257 3.28 -42.11 -37.95
CA CYS A 257 3.89 -43.44 -37.98
C CYS A 257 5.25 -43.51 -38.70
N LYS A 258 5.67 -42.43 -39.38
CA LYS A 258 6.91 -42.29 -40.17
C LYS A 258 7.09 -43.26 -41.34
N MET A 259 6.08 -44.08 -41.65
CA MET A 259 6.01 -44.88 -42.88
C MET A 259 5.64 -43.99 -44.06
N ASP A 260 5.91 -44.48 -45.28
CA ASP A 260 5.55 -43.77 -46.51
C ASP A 260 4.02 -43.60 -46.63
N LEU A 261 3.58 -42.48 -47.18
CA LEU A 261 2.17 -42.12 -47.35
C LEU A 261 1.55 -42.87 -48.52
N ASP A 262 0.52 -43.65 -48.23
CA ASP A 262 -0.42 -44.18 -49.22
C ASP A 262 -1.74 -43.37 -49.23
N ILE A 263 -2.53 -43.57 -50.28
CA ILE A 263 -3.81 -42.90 -50.51
C ILE A 263 -4.91 -43.83 -49.97
N PRO A 264 -5.84 -43.37 -49.11
CA PRO A 264 -6.13 -41.98 -48.76
C PRO A 264 -5.27 -41.37 -47.63
N CYS A 265 -4.86 -40.12 -47.85
CA CYS A 265 -4.11 -39.30 -46.91
C CYS A 265 -4.77 -37.94 -46.68
N ILE A 266 -4.45 -37.32 -45.55
CA ILE A 266 -4.97 -36.03 -45.09
C ILE A 266 -3.80 -35.08 -44.88
N HIS A 267 -3.90 -33.90 -45.48
CA HIS A 267 -2.91 -32.84 -45.45
C HIS A 267 -3.46 -31.64 -44.67
N PHE A 268 -2.66 -31.05 -43.79
CA PHE A 268 -3.05 -29.89 -42.99
C PHE A 268 -2.30 -28.62 -43.43
N PHE A 269 -2.90 -27.44 -43.20
CA PHE A 269 -2.25 -26.14 -43.42
C PHE A 269 -1.04 -25.86 -42.52
N CYS A 270 -0.72 -26.76 -41.59
CA CYS A 270 0.54 -26.77 -40.84
C CYS A 270 1.60 -27.70 -41.47
N GLU A 271 1.48 -28.00 -42.77
CA GLU A 271 2.37 -28.84 -43.62
C GLU A 271 2.48 -30.33 -43.22
N HIS A 272 1.95 -30.70 -42.04
CA HIS A 272 1.89 -32.10 -41.61
C HIS A 272 0.90 -32.93 -42.44
N SER A 273 1.37 -34.10 -42.85
CA SER A 273 0.63 -35.06 -43.67
C SER A 273 0.49 -36.41 -42.93
N PHE A 274 -0.70 -37.02 -43.00
CA PHE A 274 -1.02 -38.26 -42.29
C PHE A 274 -1.84 -39.22 -43.18
N HIS A 275 -1.76 -40.53 -42.91
CA HIS A 275 -2.75 -41.49 -43.42
C HIS A 275 -4.13 -41.18 -42.83
N GLU A 276 -5.22 -41.50 -43.53
CA GLU A 276 -6.58 -41.32 -43.00
C GLU A 276 -6.75 -41.97 -41.61
N HIS A 277 -6.25 -43.19 -41.42
CA HIS A 277 -6.30 -43.90 -40.14
C HIS A 277 -5.33 -43.35 -39.06
N CYS A 278 -4.35 -42.52 -39.43
CA CYS A 278 -3.43 -41.87 -38.49
C CYS A 278 -3.86 -40.46 -38.10
N ALA A 279 -4.86 -39.88 -38.77
CA ALA A 279 -5.48 -38.63 -38.38
C ALA A 279 -6.61 -38.90 -37.37
N TYR A 280 -6.67 -38.13 -36.29
CA TYR A 280 -7.80 -38.23 -35.37
C TYR A 280 -9.00 -37.47 -35.94
N ALA A 281 -10.07 -38.21 -36.25
CA ALA A 281 -11.39 -37.64 -36.46
C ALA A 281 -11.90 -37.05 -35.13
N VAL A 282 -12.34 -35.79 -35.19
CA VAL A 282 -12.96 -35.06 -34.08
C VAL A 282 -14.42 -34.84 -34.44
N GLU A 283 -15.33 -35.33 -33.60
CA GLU A 283 -16.75 -35.07 -33.74
C GLU A 283 -17.05 -33.60 -33.40
N SER A 284 -17.42 -32.83 -34.41
CA SER A 284 -17.90 -31.47 -34.25
C SER A 284 -19.22 -31.45 -33.48
N ALA A 285 -19.27 -30.77 -32.34
CA ALA A 285 -20.51 -30.61 -31.57
C ALA A 285 -21.56 -29.72 -32.27
N THR A 286 -21.22 -29.08 -33.39
CA THR A 286 -22.04 -28.10 -34.10
C THR A 286 -22.36 -28.45 -35.55
N SER A 287 -21.77 -29.52 -36.11
CA SER A 287 -22.04 -29.99 -37.48
C SER A 287 -21.90 -31.50 -37.57
N SER A 288 -22.77 -32.17 -38.34
CA SER A 288 -22.75 -33.62 -38.57
C SER A 288 -21.64 -34.08 -39.52
N GLU A 289 -20.55 -33.32 -39.63
CA GLU A 289 -19.44 -33.54 -40.55
C GLU A 289 -18.22 -34.02 -39.78
N ILE A 290 -17.51 -35.01 -40.34
CA ILE A 290 -16.27 -35.53 -39.75
C ILE A 290 -15.16 -34.51 -40.01
N THR A 291 -14.80 -33.75 -38.97
CA THR A 291 -13.65 -32.83 -39.00
C THR A 291 -12.40 -33.54 -38.50
N TYR A 292 -11.24 -33.29 -39.13
CA TYR A 292 -9.96 -33.83 -38.70
C TYR A 292 -9.11 -32.71 -38.07
N GLU A 293 -8.39 -33.03 -36.98
CA GLU A 293 -7.40 -32.13 -36.39
C GLU A 293 -5.99 -32.73 -36.49
N CYS A 294 -4.98 -31.87 -36.72
CA CYS A 294 -3.59 -32.31 -36.77
C CYS A 294 -3.13 -32.78 -35.37
N PRO A 295 -2.77 -34.06 -35.16
CA PRO A 295 -2.40 -34.58 -33.84
C PRO A 295 -1.19 -33.90 -33.19
N LEU A 296 -0.31 -33.28 -33.99
CA LEU A 296 0.89 -32.60 -33.52
C LEU A 296 0.63 -31.13 -33.14
N CYS A 297 -0.35 -30.47 -33.77
CA CYS A 297 -0.63 -29.05 -33.56
C CYS A 297 -1.91 -28.79 -32.74
N SER A 298 -2.81 -29.77 -32.62
CA SER A 298 -4.09 -29.62 -31.90
C SER A 298 -3.91 -29.16 -30.46
N GLY A 299 -2.92 -29.70 -29.74
CA GLY A 299 -2.63 -29.32 -28.35
C GLY A 299 -2.26 -27.84 -28.16
N ASP A 300 -1.54 -27.24 -29.11
CA ASP A 300 -1.18 -25.80 -29.05
C ASP A 300 -2.25 -24.92 -29.67
N ASN A 301 -2.85 -25.34 -30.79
CA ASN A 301 -3.99 -24.66 -31.40
C ASN A 301 -5.16 -24.53 -30.41
N ARG A 302 -5.42 -25.58 -29.61
CA ARG A 302 -6.47 -25.56 -28.59
C ARG A 302 -6.18 -24.53 -27.49
N LYS A 303 -4.94 -24.35 -27.05
CA LYS A 303 -4.58 -23.26 -26.09
C LYS A 303 -4.91 -21.89 -26.67
N TRP A 304 -4.63 -21.66 -27.96
CA TRP A 304 -4.97 -20.42 -28.64
C TRP A 304 -6.47 -20.24 -28.83
N LEU A 305 -7.20 -21.28 -29.22
CA LEU A 305 -8.66 -21.26 -29.34
C LEU A 305 -9.35 -21.03 -28.00
N ASP A 306 -8.88 -21.69 -26.93
CA ASP A 306 -9.37 -21.48 -25.56
C ASP A 306 -9.08 -20.05 -25.09
N LEU A 307 -7.91 -19.47 -25.42
CA LEU A 307 -7.59 -18.06 -25.16
C LEU A 307 -8.55 -17.10 -25.89
N ILE A 308 -8.80 -17.34 -27.18
CA ILE A 308 -9.74 -16.54 -28.01
C ILE A 308 -11.18 -16.68 -27.48
N ASN A 309 -11.57 -17.88 -27.06
CA ASN A 309 -12.89 -18.13 -26.47
C ASN A 309 -13.03 -17.45 -25.11
N MET A 310 -12.01 -17.52 -24.24
CA MET A 310 -11.99 -16.76 -22.98
C MET A 310 -12.10 -15.25 -23.22
N GLN A 311 -11.47 -14.71 -24.26
CA GLN A 311 -11.60 -13.30 -24.64
C GLN A 311 -13.02 -12.94 -25.11
N ARG A 312 -13.69 -13.82 -25.87
CA ARG A 312 -15.05 -13.61 -26.41
C ARG A 312 -16.19 -13.88 -25.42
N VAL A 313 -16.00 -14.80 -24.48
CA VAL A 313 -17.06 -15.30 -23.58
C VAL A 313 -17.13 -14.52 -22.27
N SER A 314 -16.11 -13.73 -21.95
CA SER A 314 -16.03 -13.01 -20.67
C SER A 314 -17.09 -11.89 -20.58
N LYS A 315 -18.26 -12.23 -20.03
CA LYS A 315 -19.34 -11.28 -19.73
C LYS A 315 -18.98 -10.37 -18.55
N ASP A 316 -18.06 -10.82 -17.71
CA ASP A 316 -17.62 -10.14 -16.48
C ASP A 316 -16.27 -9.40 -16.68
N ILE A 317 -15.93 -9.03 -17.93
CA ILE A 317 -14.76 -8.19 -18.24
C ILE A 317 -14.79 -6.90 -17.40
N HIS A 318 -15.97 -6.30 -17.24
CA HIS A 318 -16.13 -5.05 -16.50
C HIS A 318 -15.74 -5.19 -15.02
N GLU A 319 -16.31 -6.16 -14.30
CA GLU A 319 -15.97 -6.41 -12.90
C GLU A 319 -14.51 -6.85 -12.72
N THR A 320 -14.02 -7.71 -13.62
CA THR A 320 -12.63 -8.19 -13.58
C THR A 320 -11.63 -7.08 -13.86
N PHE A 321 -11.95 -6.16 -14.78
CA PHE A 321 -11.19 -4.97 -15.09
C PHE A 321 -11.16 -4.02 -13.89
N HIS A 322 -12.32 -3.67 -13.33
CA HIS A 322 -12.39 -2.77 -12.17
C HIS A 322 -11.66 -3.34 -10.96
N ARG A 323 -11.83 -4.63 -10.65
CA ARG A 323 -11.08 -5.29 -9.56
C ARG A 323 -9.56 -5.23 -9.78
N LYS A 324 -9.07 -5.45 -11.00
CA LYS A 324 -7.64 -5.29 -11.32
C LYS A 324 -7.17 -3.82 -11.27
N LEU A 325 -8.02 -2.88 -11.66
CA LEU A 325 -7.72 -1.44 -11.68
C LEU A 325 -7.64 -0.83 -10.28
N ASP A 326 -8.35 -1.42 -9.31
CA ASP A 326 -8.31 -1.00 -7.91
C ASP A 326 -7.17 -1.67 -7.12
N ASP A 327 -6.82 -2.91 -7.47
CA ASP A 327 -5.77 -3.71 -6.81
C ASP A 327 -4.34 -3.41 -7.32
N GLN A 328 -4.19 -2.93 -8.55
CA GLN A 328 -2.88 -2.64 -9.15
C GLN A 328 -2.48 -1.16 -9.05
N GLN A 329 -1.20 -0.93 -8.75
CA GLN A 329 -0.61 0.41 -8.68
C GLN A 329 -0.49 1.07 -10.06
N ASP A 330 -0.08 0.31 -11.09
CA ASP A 330 -0.08 0.78 -12.48
C ASP A 330 -1.44 0.56 -13.16
N LYS A 331 -2.32 1.53 -12.95
CA LYS A 331 -3.66 1.56 -13.58
C LYS A 331 -3.59 1.74 -15.10
N PHE A 332 -2.53 2.37 -15.62
CA PHE A 332 -2.39 2.63 -17.06
C PHE A 332 -1.94 1.38 -17.82
N GLY A 333 -1.04 0.58 -17.24
CA GLY A 333 -0.64 -0.74 -17.73
C GLY A 333 -1.83 -1.71 -17.80
N VAL A 334 -2.69 -1.74 -16.77
CA VAL A 334 -3.94 -2.54 -16.80
C VAL A 334 -4.87 -2.08 -17.92
N ILE A 335 -5.06 -0.77 -18.10
CA ILE A 335 -5.86 -0.22 -19.22
C ILE A 335 -5.26 -0.63 -20.58
N ALA A 336 -3.94 -0.51 -20.73
CA ALA A 336 -3.23 -0.88 -21.96
C ALA A 336 -3.29 -2.39 -22.26
N GLU A 337 -3.19 -3.26 -21.23
CA GLU A 337 -3.35 -4.72 -21.35
C GLU A 337 -4.74 -5.08 -21.90
N PHE A 338 -5.80 -4.49 -21.33
CA PHE A 338 -7.19 -4.79 -21.73
C PHE A 338 -7.54 -4.21 -23.10
N LEU A 339 -7.09 -2.99 -23.42
CA LEU A 339 -7.25 -2.38 -24.75
C LEU A 339 -6.45 -3.15 -25.82
N GLY A 340 -5.20 -3.53 -25.53
CA GLY A 340 -4.34 -4.29 -26.44
C GLY A 340 -4.91 -5.66 -26.78
N ARG A 341 -5.57 -6.32 -25.82
CA ARG A 341 -6.32 -7.56 -26.03
C ARG A 341 -7.70 -7.38 -26.70
N ARG A 342 -8.12 -6.15 -26.99
CA ARG A 342 -9.44 -5.82 -27.57
C ARG A 342 -10.62 -6.39 -26.77
N LEU A 343 -10.50 -6.46 -25.45
CA LEU A 343 -11.54 -6.97 -24.56
C LEU A 343 -12.76 -6.03 -24.44
N PHE A 344 -12.63 -4.79 -24.91
CA PHE A 344 -13.75 -3.88 -25.06
C PHE A 344 -14.25 -3.95 -26.50
N ASP A 345 -15.29 -4.75 -26.74
CA ASP A 345 -16.03 -4.70 -27.99
C ASP A 345 -16.59 -3.30 -28.21
N LYS A 346 -16.64 -2.87 -29.48
CA LYS A 346 -17.39 -1.66 -29.83
C LYS A 346 -18.86 -1.93 -29.56
N VAL A 347 -19.46 -1.16 -28.66
CA VAL A 347 -20.92 -1.00 -28.63
C VAL A 347 -21.32 -0.36 -29.96
N ILE A 348 -21.94 -1.15 -30.84
CA ILE A 348 -22.53 -0.73 -32.13
C ILE A 348 -24.01 -0.42 -31.89
#